data_AF-A0A7S1N146-F1
#
_entry.id   AF-A0A7S1N146-F1
#
_cell.length_a   1.000
_cell.length_b   1.000
_cell.length_c   1.000
_cell.angle_alpha   90.00
_cell.angle_beta   90.00
_cell.angle_gamma   90.00
#
_symmetry.space_group_name_H-M   'P 1'
#
loop_
_entity.id
_entity.type
_entity.pdbx_description
1 polymer ?
#
loop_
_entity_poly.entity_id
_entity_poly.type
_entity_poly.pdbx_seq_one_letter_code
_entity_poly.pdbx_strand_id
1 'polypeptide(L)'
;VAQWRDRMNEAWAQGPGKVFDWIKDKQDTPLVMVADPDNGDRPCASIEGMDEILHKAWDPIMRKYGGAEQEPCPEEFMRHYGRYVKTTPMESKPLTVGRIRRRLRKMGLKTARGLDGWAVVDLLQLPNQVLDKLVDLLHLVEEVGEWPEMLARGYISLVPKGEGMGPLKMRPS
;
A
#
# COMPACT_ATOMS: atom_id res chain seq x y z
N VAL A 1 -6.97 23.16 34.00
CA VAL A 1 -5.75 23.01 33.16
C VAL A 1 -4.79 21.94 33.71
N ALA A 2 -4.43 21.95 34.99
CA ALA A 2 -3.54 20.93 35.60
C ALA A 2 -4.00 19.48 35.37
N GLN A 3 -5.28 19.20 35.61
CA GLN A 3 -5.88 17.86 35.44
C GLN A 3 -5.81 17.30 34.01
N TRP A 4 -5.78 18.17 32.99
CA TRP A 4 -5.67 17.74 31.60
C TRP A 4 -4.22 17.35 31.26
N ARG A 5 -3.26 18.11 31.78
CA ARG A 5 -1.83 17.84 31.60
C ARG A 5 -1.41 16.52 32.24
N ASP A 6 -1.93 16.22 33.43
CA ASP A 6 -1.63 14.96 34.12
C ASP A 6 -2.19 13.76 33.36
N ARG A 7 -3.45 13.86 32.87
CA ARG A 7 -4.08 12.84 32.02
C ARG A 7 -3.34 12.64 30.70
N MET A 8 -2.86 13.71 30.07
CA MET A 8 -2.07 13.62 28.84
C MET A 8 -0.75 12.91 29.08
N ASN A 9 -0.02 13.26 30.15
CA ASN A 9 1.25 12.62 30.49
C ASN A 9 1.08 11.12 30.79
N GLU A 10 0.02 10.76 31.50
CA GLU A 10 -0.30 9.36 31.79
C GLU A 10 -0.66 8.57 30.52
N ALA A 11 -1.48 9.14 29.63
CA ALA A 11 -1.82 8.52 28.36
C ALA A 11 -0.61 8.41 27.42
N TRP A 12 0.27 9.42 27.40
CA TRP A 12 1.50 9.41 26.62
C TRP A 12 2.48 8.33 27.11
N ALA A 13 2.59 8.13 28.42
CA ALA A 13 3.40 7.08 29.02
C ALA A 13 2.89 5.66 28.66
N GLN A 14 1.58 5.48 28.49
CA GLN A 14 0.99 4.22 28.05
C GLN A 14 1.13 3.98 26.53
N GLY A 15 1.33 5.04 25.74
CA GLY A 15 1.53 4.95 24.30
C GLY A 15 1.12 6.24 23.59
N PRO A 16 2.01 6.85 22.77
CA PRO A 16 1.72 8.11 22.05
C PRO A 16 0.45 8.06 21.19
N GLY A 17 0.07 6.88 20.70
CA GLY A 17 -1.15 6.66 19.92
C GLY A 17 -2.44 7.00 20.66
N LYS A 18 -2.51 6.81 21.99
CA LYS A 18 -3.70 7.14 22.78
C LYS A 18 -3.99 8.63 22.84
N VAL A 19 -2.93 9.45 22.88
CA VAL A 19 -3.06 10.91 22.85
C VAL A 19 -3.41 11.38 21.44
N PHE A 20 -2.87 10.72 20.41
CA PHE A 20 -3.28 10.96 19.02
C PHE A 20 -4.77 10.68 18.80
N ASP A 21 -5.33 9.61 19.39
CA ASP A 21 -6.78 9.32 19.32
C ASP A 21 -7.66 10.43 19.92
N TRP A 22 -7.13 11.24 20.84
CA TRP A 22 -7.88 12.38 21.41
C TRP A 22 -7.96 13.59 20.48
N ILE A 23 -7.02 13.68 19.52
CA ILE A 23 -6.87 14.81 18.60
C ILE A 23 -7.40 14.44 17.21
N LYS A 24 -7.42 13.15 16.89
CA LYS A 24 -7.89 12.66 15.60
C LYS A 24 -9.42 12.79 15.52
N ASP A 25 -9.91 13.48 14.50
CA ASP A 25 -11.34 13.50 14.18
C ASP A 25 -11.85 12.07 13.92
N LYS A 26 -13.13 11.84 14.24
CA LYS A 26 -13.78 10.54 14.04
C LYS A 26 -13.56 10.09 12.59
N GLN A 27 -13.06 8.87 12.41
CA GLN A 27 -13.03 8.26 11.08
C GLN A 27 -14.46 8.03 10.62
N ASP A 28 -14.87 8.73 9.56
CA ASP A 28 -16.11 8.43 8.86
C ASP A 28 -16.11 6.97 8.42
N THR A 29 -17.30 6.36 8.49
CA THR A 29 -17.62 5.05 7.95
C THR A 29 -17.05 4.93 6.52
N PRO A 30 -16.47 3.79 6.10
CA PRO A 30 -15.96 3.64 4.74
C PRO A 30 -17.06 4.03 3.76
N LEU A 31 -16.76 5.05 2.96
CA LEU A 31 -17.70 5.61 2.02
C LEU A 31 -17.88 4.59 0.89
N VAL A 32 -19.08 4.06 0.73
CA VAL A 32 -19.41 3.03 -0.28
C VAL A 32 -19.84 3.68 -1.61
N MET A 33 -19.73 5.00 -1.73
CA MET A 33 -20.26 5.75 -2.85
C MET A 33 -19.29 6.83 -3.29
N VAL A 34 -19.19 7.03 -4.60
CA VAL A 34 -18.39 8.10 -5.23
C VAL A 34 -19.34 9.13 -5.81
N ALA A 35 -19.16 10.41 -5.48
CA ALA A 35 -19.89 11.49 -6.12
C ALA A 35 -19.43 11.61 -7.58
N ASP A 36 -20.40 11.57 -8.49
CA ASP A 36 -20.20 11.69 -9.93
C ASP A 36 -20.19 13.18 -10.35
N PRO A 37 -19.03 13.75 -10.72
CA PRO A 37 -18.95 15.16 -11.11
C PRO A 37 -19.74 15.46 -12.39
N ASP A 38 -19.96 14.46 -13.25
CA ASP A 38 -20.69 14.64 -14.52
C ASP A 38 -22.22 14.59 -14.33
N ASN A 39 -22.68 14.07 -13.19
CA ASN A 39 -24.10 13.96 -12.83
C ASN A 39 -24.46 14.85 -11.62
N GLY A 40 -23.83 16.02 -11.52
CA GLY A 40 -24.12 17.02 -10.49
C GLY A 40 -23.77 16.56 -9.08
N ASP A 41 -22.65 15.86 -8.91
CA ASP A 41 -22.13 15.31 -7.65
C ASP A 41 -23.09 14.31 -6.97
N ARG A 42 -23.98 13.67 -7.74
CA ARG A 42 -24.85 12.62 -7.23
C ARG A 42 -24.02 11.40 -6.80
N PRO A 43 -24.33 10.78 -5.66
CA PRO A 43 -23.63 9.58 -5.21
C PRO A 43 -23.90 8.40 -6.14
N CYS A 44 -22.83 7.83 -6.67
CA CYS A 44 -22.81 6.59 -7.43
C CYS A 44 -22.42 5.43 -6.51
N ALA A 45 -23.21 4.36 -6.53
CA ALA A 45 -23.01 3.16 -5.70
C ALA A 45 -22.81 1.88 -6.53
N SER A 46 -22.91 1.96 -7.87
CA SER A 46 -22.60 0.82 -8.74
C SER A 46 -21.10 0.64 -8.85
N ILE A 47 -20.63 -0.61 -8.87
CA ILE A 47 -19.20 -0.91 -8.95
C ILE A 47 -18.64 -0.37 -10.27
N GLU A 48 -19.35 -0.63 -11.37
CA GLU A 48 -18.97 -0.20 -12.72
C GLU A 48 -18.93 1.32 -12.82
N GLY A 49 -19.94 2.00 -12.26
CA GLY A 49 -20.00 3.46 -12.29
C GLY A 49 -18.92 4.11 -11.42
N MET A 50 -18.65 3.55 -10.23
CA MET A 50 -17.54 4.02 -9.38
C MET A 50 -16.20 3.81 -10.08
N ASP A 51 -15.98 2.65 -10.70
CA ASP A 51 -14.76 2.32 -11.44
C ASP A 51 -14.51 3.30 -12.59
N GLU A 52 -15.53 3.59 -13.41
CA GLU A 52 -15.45 4.58 -14.49
C GLU A 52 -15.09 5.98 -13.98
N ILE A 53 -15.77 6.44 -12.92
CA ILE A 53 -15.53 7.76 -12.31
C ILE A 53 -14.09 7.84 -11.77
N LEU A 54 -13.59 6.76 -11.16
CA LEU A 54 -12.24 6.70 -10.61
C LEU A 54 -11.18 6.68 -11.71
N HIS A 55 -11.35 5.85 -12.74
CA HIS A 55 -10.44 5.82 -13.88
C HIS A 55 -10.36 7.20 -14.54
N LYS A 56 -11.49 7.87 -14.77
CA LYS A 56 -11.53 9.23 -15.33
C LYS A 56 -10.72 10.23 -14.50
N ALA A 57 -10.78 10.13 -13.17
CA ALA A 57 -10.09 11.04 -12.26
C ALA A 57 -8.60 10.68 -12.02
N TRP A 58 -8.27 9.40 -11.92
CA TRP A 58 -6.97 8.91 -11.48
C TRP A 58 -6.04 8.47 -12.61
N ASP A 59 -6.55 8.00 -13.76
CA ASP A 59 -5.70 7.60 -14.89
C ASP A 59 -4.76 8.72 -15.35
N PRO A 60 -5.18 10.01 -15.46
CA PRO A 60 -4.27 11.08 -15.83
C PRO A 60 -3.09 11.26 -14.86
N ILE A 61 -3.26 10.83 -13.60
CA ILE A 61 -2.24 10.94 -12.55
C ILE A 61 -1.36 9.68 -12.53
N MET A 62 -1.97 8.50 -12.52
CA MET A 62 -1.27 7.22 -12.36
C MET A 62 -0.69 6.70 -13.67
N ARG A 63 -1.32 7.02 -14.81
CA ARG A 63 -0.89 6.64 -16.17
C ARG A 63 -0.32 7.85 -16.89
N LYS A 64 0.63 8.54 -16.23
CA LYS A 64 1.28 9.76 -16.75
C LYS A 64 1.77 9.65 -18.21
N TYR A 65 2.17 8.46 -18.64
CA TYR A 65 2.64 8.18 -20.00
C TYR A 65 1.66 7.35 -20.85
N GLY A 66 0.49 7.00 -20.34
CA GLY A 66 -0.46 6.10 -21.01
C GLY A 66 -1.06 6.65 -22.31
N GLY A 67 -0.92 7.94 -22.58
CA GLY A 67 -1.30 8.59 -23.84
C GLY A 67 -0.16 9.37 -24.51
N ALA A 68 1.08 9.23 -24.03
CA ALA A 68 2.24 9.84 -24.69
C ALA A 68 2.62 9.00 -25.92
N GLU A 69 3.01 9.65 -27.01
CA GLU A 69 3.53 8.96 -28.20
C GLU A 69 4.79 8.13 -27.90
N GLN A 70 5.52 8.49 -26.82
CA GLN A 70 6.72 7.79 -26.41
C GLN A 70 6.88 7.81 -24.89
N GLU A 71 7.10 6.64 -24.29
CA GLU A 71 7.54 6.52 -22.90
C GLU A 71 8.97 7.08 -22.75
N PRO A 72 9.34 7.61 -21.57
CA PRO A 72 10.69 8.09 -21.35
C PRO A 72 11.70 6.95 -21.55
N CYS A 73 12.63 7.15 -22.49
CA CYS A 73 13.67 6.19 -22.82
C CYS A 73 14.76 6.21 -21.73
N PRO A 74 14.96 5.10 -20.98
CA PRO A 74 16.00 5.03 -19.95
C PRO A 74 17.40 5.31 -20.50
N GLU A 75 17.68 4.94 -21.74
CA GLU A 75 18.96 5.15 -22.40
C GLU A 75 19.25 6.64 -22.61
N GLU A 76 18.25 7.43 -23.01
CA GLU A 76 18.41 8.88 -23.15
C GLU A 76 18.63 9.58 -21.82
N PHE A 77 17.90 9.14 -20.78
CA PHE A 77 18.11 9.60 -19.42
C PHE A 77 19.55 9.30 -18.95
N MET A 78 20.02 8.08 -19.15
CA MET A 78 21.38 7.66 -18.79
C MET A 78 22.44 8.39 -19.62
N ARG A 79 22.18 8.69 -20.90
CA ARG A 79 23.08 9.52 -21.73
C ARG A 79 23.23 10.92 -21.15
N HIS A 80 22.16 11.53 -20.66
CA HIS A 80 22.18 12.90 -20.15
C HIS A 80 22.69 12.99 -18.70
N TYR A 81 22.17 12.13 -17.82
CA TYR A 81 22.37 12.19 -16.37
C TYR A 81 23.24 11.06 -15.80
N GLY A 82 23.64 10.07 -16.60
CA GLY A 82 24.38 8.89 -16.14
C GLY A 82 25.69 9.22 -15.42
N ARG A 83 26.33 10.35 -15.73
CA ARG A 83 27.52 10.84 -15.02
C ARG A 83 27.29 11.09 -13.52
N TYR A 84 26.03 11.33 -13.13
CA TYR A 84 25.62 11.56 -11.74
C TYR A 84 25.05 10.31 -11.08
N VAL A 85 24.74 9.27 -11.87
CA VAL A 85 24.22 8.00 -11.38
C VAL A 85 25.38 7.15 -10.87
N LYS A 86 25.35 6.82 -9.58
CA LYS A 86 26.29 5.87 -9.00
C LYS A 86 25.71 4.47 -9.07
N THR A 87 26.33 3.61 -9.85
CA THR A 87 26.01 2.17 -9.83
C THR A 87 26.79 1.51 -8.71
N THR A 88 26.10 0.87 -7.78
CA THR A 88 26.71 0.02 -6.76
C THR A 88 26.11 -1.36 -6.90
N PRO A 89 26.92 -2.43 -6.97
CA PRO A 89 26.40 -3.79 -7.00
C PRO A 89 25.46 -4.01 -5.82
N MET A 90 24.23 -4.46 -6.11
CA MET A 90 23.31 -4.88 -5.07
C MET A 90 23.71 -6.29 -4.64
N GLU A 91 24.44 -6.42 -3.55
CA GLU A 91 24.75 -7.72 -2.97
C GLU A 91 23.45 -8.38 -2.46
N SER A 92 22.93 -9.32 -3.23
CA SER A 92 21.85 -10.18 -2.76
C SER A 92 22.44 -11.25 -1.84
N LYS A 93 21.87 -11.35 -0.64
CA LYS A 93 22.13 -12.49 0.24
C LYS A 93 21.04 -13.52 -0.02
N PRO A 94 21.34 -14.84 -0.02
CA PRO A 94 20.32 -15.87 -0.19
C PRO A 94 19.20 -15.71 0.83
N LEU A 95 17.96 -15.65 0.36
CA LEU A 95 16.79 -15.73 1.23
C LEU A 95 16.76 -17.09 1.93
N THR A 96 16.46 -17.11 3.23
CA THR A 96 16.34 -18.34 4.01
C THR A 96 15.17 -18.23 4.97
N VAL A 97 14.65 -19.37 5.44
CA VAL A 97 13.56 -19.41 6.44
C VAL A 97 13.92 -18.60 7.69
N GLY A 98 15.17 -18.69 8.16
CA GLY A 98 15.65 -17.92 9.29
C GLY A 98 15.60 -16.40 9.06
N ARG A 99 15.88 -15.94 7.83
CA ARG A 99 15.77 -14.53 7.46
C ARG A 99 14.32 -14.08 7.32
N ILE A 100 13.44 -14.90 6.73
CA ILE A 100 12.00 -14.64 6.68
C ILE A 100 11.45 -14.48 8.09
N ARG A 101 11.70 -15.44 8.99
CA ARG A 101 11.24 -15.37 10.39
C ARG A 101 11.77 -14.13 11.11
N ARG A 102 13.04 -13.79 10.92
CA ARG A 102 13.63 -12.58 11.51
C ARG A 102 12.95 -11.31 10.99
N ARG A 103 12.56 -11.27 9.70
CA ARG A 103 11.81 -10.15 9.13
C ARG A 103 10.39 -10.09 9.66
N LEU A 104 9.66 -11.21 9.66
CA LEU A 104 8.29 -11.28 10.19
C LEU A 104 8.21 -10.79 11.65
N ARG A 105 9.18 -11.17 12.50
CA ARG A 105 9.24 -10.68 13.90
C ARG A 105 9.48 -9.18 14.04
N LYS A 106 10.04 -8.52 13.02
CA LYS A 106 10.26 -7.07 12.99
C LYS A 106 9.09 -6.31 12.39
N MET A 107 8.17 -6.99 11.70
CA MET A 107 6.97 -6.37 11.16
C MET A 107 5.99 -6.09 12.28
N GLY A 108 5.23 -5.00 12.16
CA GLY A 108 4.17 -4.69 13.10
C GLY A 108 3.08 -5.75 13.02
N LEU A 109 2.60 -6.24 14.17
CA LEU A 109 1.53 -7.25 14.19
C LEU A 109 0.18 -6.74 13.68
N LYS A 110 0.03 -5.40 13.57
CA LYS A 110 -1.16 -4.70 13.10
C LYS A 110 -1.04 -4.18 11.66
N THR A 111 -0.08 -4.69 10.88
CA THR A 111 -0.02 -4.37 9.46
C THR A 111 -1.23 -4.94 8.72
N ALA A 112 -1.56 -4.37 7.57
CA ALA A 112 -2.60 -4.91 6.69
C ALA A 112 -2.33 -6.40 6.38
N ARG A 113 -3.41 -7.16 6.24
CA ARG A 113 -3.36 -8.56 5.80
C ARG A 113 -3.08 -8.62 4.31
N GLY A 114 -2.49 -9.73 3.87
CA GLY A 114 -2.41 -10.04 2.44
C GLY A 114 -3.80 -10.23 1.82
N LEU A 115 -3.85 -10.27 0.49
CA LEU A 115 -5.09 -10.52 -0.26
C LEU A 115 -5.66 -11.93 0.02
N ASP A 116 -4.79 -12.84 0.46
CA ASP A 116 -5.10 -14.18 0.96
C ASP A 116 -5.64 -14.20 2.40
N GLY A 117 -5.77 -13.03 3.03
CA GLY A 117 -6.23 -12.88 4.42
C GLY A 117 -5.17 -13.19 5.47
N TRP A 118 -3.92 -13.49 5.08
CA TRP A 118 -2.88 -13.87 6.03
C TRP A 118 -2.28 -12.64 6.70
N ALA A 119 -2.18 -12.69 8.03
CA ALA A 119 -1.48 -11.71 8.84
C ALA A 119 -0.04 -12.18 9.15
N VAL A 120 0.80 -11.24 9.61
CA VAL A 120 2.16 -11.54 10.08
C VAL A 120 2.14 -12.58 11.20
N VAL A 121 1.11 -12.56 12.06
CA VAL A 121 0.95 -13.55 13.14
C VAL A 121 0.73 -14.95 12.59
N ASP A 122 -0.03 -15.09 11.51
CA ASP A 122 -0.32 -16.39 10.90
C ASP A 122 0.94 -16.96 10.28
N LEU A 123 1.69 -16.13 9.54
CA LEU A 123 2.99 -16.49 8.97
C LEU A 123 4.02 -16.93 10.01
N LEU A 124 3.97 -16.34 11.21
CA LEU A 124 4.87 -16.72 12.32
C LEU A 124 4.53 -18.09 12.92
N GLN A 125 3.27 -18.53 12.82
CA GLN A 125 2.83 -19.84 13.32
C GLN A 125 3.10 -20.97 12.33
N LEU A 126 3.46 -20.66 11.08
CA LEU A 126 3.73 -21.69 10.09
C LEU A 126 4.96 -22.53 10.46
N PRO A 127 4.91 -23.85 10.20
CA PRO A 127 6.08 -24.72 10.26
C PRO A 127 7.17 -24.22 9.32
N ASN A 128 8.43 -24.47 9.69
CA ASN A 128 9.57 -24.08 8.86
C ASN A 128 9.49 -24.66 7.45
N GLN A 129 8.95 -25.87 7.30
CA GLN A 129 8.79 -26.57 6.02
C GLN A 129 7.88 -25.81 5.05
N VAL A 130 6.85 -25.13 5.56
CA VAL A 130 5.96 -24.30 4.73
C VAL A 130 6.66 -22.99 4.35
N LEU A 131 7.36 -22.38 5.30
CA LEU A 131 8.17 -21.19 5.02
C LEU A 131 9.30 -21.48 4.05
N ASP A 132 9.81 -22.71 4.02
CA ASP A 132 10.81 -23.16 3.05
C ASP A 132 10.24 -23.13 1.63
N LYS A 133 8.98 -23.58 1.44
CA LYS A 133 8.29 -23.45 0.15
C LYS A 133 8.05 -22.01 -0.28
N LEU A 134 7.86 -21.10 0.68
CA LEU A 134 7.82 -19.68 0.37
C LEU A 134 9.20 -19.16 -0.07
N VAL A 135 10.30 -19.64 0.52
CA VAL A 135 11.66 -19.30 0.05
C VAL A 135 11.87 -19.82 -1.37
N ASP A 136 11.55 -21.09 -1.63
CA ASP A 136 11.67 -21.72 -2.96
C ASP A 136 10.93 -20.90 -4.02
N LEU A 137 9.68 -20.49 -3.72
CA LEU A 137 8.87 -19.68 -4.62
C LEU A 137 9.52 -18.32 -4.91
N LEU A 138 10.00 -17.63 -3.87
CA LEU A 138 10.62 -16.31 -4.03
C LEU A 138 11.93 -16.38 -4.81
N HIS A 139 12.72 -17.44 -4.63
CA HIS A 139 13.90 -17.69 -5.46
C HIS A 139 13.53 -17.94 -6.91
N LEU A 140 12.48 -18.74 -7.16
CA LEU A 140 12.02 -18.98 -8.53
C LEU A 140 11.55 -17.70 -9.23
N VAL A 141 10.85 -16.82 -8.51
CA VAL A 141 10.45 -15.50 -9.02
C VAL A 141 11.66 -14.62 -9.32
N GLU A 142 12.67 -14.62 -8.45
CA GLU A 142 13.92 -13.87 -8.69
C GLU A 142 14.72 -14.42 -9.87
N GLU A 143 14.68 -15.74 -10.10
CA GLU A 143 15.38 -16.41 -11.20
C GLU A 143 14.71 -16.19 -12.55
N VAL A 144 13.38 -16.35 -12.61
CA VAL A 144 12.59 -16.22 -13.85
C VAL A 144 12.28 -14.75 -14.16
N GLY A 145 12.23 -13.89 -13.14
CA GLY A 145 11.82 -12.49 -13.26
C GLY A 145 10.31 -12.30 -13.40
N GLU A 146 9.52 -13.35 -13.22
CA GLU A 146 8.07 -13.34 -13.39
C GLU A 146 7.36 -13.72 -12.09
N TRP A 147 6.33 -12.94 -11.74
CA TRP A 147 5.44 -13.27 -10.63
C TRP A 147 4.27 -14.15 -11.10
N PRO A 148 3.83 -15.13 -10.30
CA PRO A 148 2.59 -15.84 -10.58
C PRO A 148 1.43 -14.87 -10.74
N GLU A 149 0.60 -15.06 -11.75
CA GLU A 149 -0.50 -14.14 -12.11
C GLU A 149 -1.40 -13.79 -10.92
N MET A 150 -1.73 -14.79 -10.09
CA MET A 150 -2.58 -14.59 -8.91
C MET A 150 -1.94 -13.71 -7.83
N LEU A 151 -0.61 -13.67 -7.75
CA LEU A 151 0.13 -12.78 -6.84
C LEU A 151 0.39 -11.40 -7.45
N ALA A 152 0.27 -11.27 -8.78
CA ALA A 152 0.38 -10.01 -9.49
C ALA A 152 -0.94 -9.22 -9.54
N ARG A 153 -2.06 -9.83 -9.15
CA ARG A 153 -3.37 -9.17 -9.07
C ARG A 153 -3.55 -8.53 -7.69
N GLY A 154 -3.94 -7.26 -7.66
CA GLY A 154 -4.30 -6.51 -6.45
C GLY A 154 -5.79 -6.15 -6.44
N TYR A 155 -6.41 -6.09 -5.26
CA TYR A 155 -7.73 -5.46 -5.10
C TYR A 155 -7.54 -3.98 -4.85
N ILE A 156 -8.25 -3.14 -5.60
CA ILE A 156 -8.33 -1.70 -5.33
C ILE A 156 -9.40 -1.49 -4.27
N SER A 157 -8.97 -1.02 -3.11
CA SER A 157 -9.85 -0.50 -2.06
C SER A 157 -9.89 1.02 -2.13
N LEU A 158 -11.08 1.60 -1.93
CA LEU A 158 -11.24 3.05 -1.86
C LEU A 158 -11.05 3.50 -0.42
N VAL A 159 -9.91 4.14 -0.16
CA VAL A 159 -9.59 4.68 1.15
C VAL A 159 -9.90 6.18 1.16
N PRO A 160 -10.86 6.63 1.99
CA PRO A 160 -11.15 8.05 2.14
C PRO A 160 -9.92 8.81 2.64
N LYS A 161 -9.61 9.95 2.02
CA LYS A 161 -8.51 10.85 2.44
C LYS A 161 -8.95 11.84 3.54
N GLY A 162 -10.22 11.81 3.94
CA GLY A 162 -10.85 12.76 4.86
C GLY A 162 -12.30 12.98 4.44
N GLU A 163 -12.82 14.20 4.60
CA GLU A 163 -14.19 14.54 4.23
C GLU A 163 -14.38 14.68 2.71
N GLY A 164 -15.46 14.07 2.21
CA GLY A 164 -15.98 14.26 0.86
C GLY A 164 -16.06 12.99 0.01
N MET A 165 -17.04 12.96 -0.89
CA MET A 165 -17.33 11.81 -1.77
C MET A 165 -16.70 11.93 -3.16
N GLY A 166 -15.94 12.99 -3.45
CA GLY A 166 -15.34 13.18 -4.77
C GLY A 166 -14.25 12.16 -5.09
N PRO A 167 -14.02 11.80 -6.37
CA PRO A 167 -13.12 10.72 -6.76
C PRO A 167 -11.66 10.95 -6.34
N LEU A 168 -11.15 12.20 -6.35
CA LEU A 168 -9.80 12.52 -5.88
C LEU A 168 -9.66 12.55 -4.34
N LYS A 169 -10.78 12.48 -3.61
CA LYS A 169 -10.80 12.34 -2.15
C LYS A 169 -10.80 10.87 -1.71
N MET A 170 -10.96 9.93 -2.64
CA MET A 170 -10.80 8.50 -2.42
C MET A 170 -9.53 8.01 -3.10
N ARG A 171 -8.64 7.39 -2.33
CA ARG A 171 -7.42 6.79 -2.88
C ARG A 171 -7.71 5.37 -3.34
N PRO A 172 -7.49 5.03 -4.61
CA PRO A 172 -7.36 3.64 -5.01
C PRO A 172 -6.08 3.08 -4.36
N SER A 173 -6.23 2.12 -3.43
CA SER A 173 -5.14 1.46 -2.69
C SER A 173 -5.18 -0.04 -2.87
#